data_AF-A0A0G0NXZ0-F1
#
_entry.id   AF-A0A0G0NXZ0-F1
#
_cell.length_a   1.000
_cell.length_b   1.000
_cell.length_c   1.000
_cell.angle_alpha   90.00
_cell.angle_beta   90.00
_cell.angle_gamma   90.00
#
_symmetry.space_group_name_H-M   'P 1'
#
loop_
_entity.id
_entity.type
_entity.pdbx_description
1 polymer ?
#
loop_
_entity_poly.entity_id
_entity_poly.type
_entity_poly.pdbx_seq_one_letter_code
_entity_poly.pdbx_strand_id
1 'polypeptide(L)'
;MSINGGASTTISSGVQSGTLSLTAGAGKATTTYRVGVYRNSSLVSGETYQGGFIAYVLQSGDPGYVAGQTHGLIIAPSDQADGITGIIWHSSMYDPAVGGTSQNFGTGNANTNAIVTAYGSESNAAKLCYDLSLNSYTDWYLPSKEELNKIYLNKDVLNFSSGGYWSSSEHEVASDAYFRYMDHDEQANGYKTSYAVVRCTRSF
;
A
#
# COMPACT_ATOMS: atom_id res chain seq x y z
N MET A 1 -7.79 1.92 -47.41
CA MET A 1 -7.05 3.06 -46.82
C MET A 1 -5.83 2.47 -46.12
N SER A 2 -4.64 2.61 -46.69
CA SER A 2 -3.40 2.04 -46.12
C SER A 2 -2.59 3.19 -45.53
N ILE A 3 -2.34 3.14 -44.22
CA ILE A 3 -1.39 4.02 -43.53
C ILE A 3 -0.01 3.38 -43.62
N ASN A 4 0.81 3.81 -44.59
CA ASN A 4 2.22 3.45 -44.67
C ASN A 4 3.06 4.54 -44.00
N GLY A 5 3.83 4.17 -42.97
CA GLY A 5 4.73 5.06 -42.24
C GLY A 5 4.38 5.20 -40.76
N GLY A 6 4.38 4.08 -40.03
CA GLY A 6 4.22 4.12 -38.57
C GLY A 6 5.50 4.63 -37.90
N ALA A 7 5.52 5.90 -37.50
CA ALA A 7 6.43 6.33 -36.44
C ALA A 7 5.98 5.63 -35.14
N SER A 8 6.73 4.61 -34.72
CA SER A 8 6.52 3.95 -33.43
C SER A 8 7.25 4.76 -32.37
N THR A 9 6.53 5.30 -31.39
CA THR A 9 7.12 5.90 -30.18
C THR A 9 6.72 5.06 -28.98
N THR A 10 7.69 4.67 -28.16
CA THR A 10 7.46 3.95 -26.91
C THR A 10 7.28 4.98 -25.80
N ILE A 11 6.07 5.09 -25.24
CA ILE A 11 5.78 6.02 -24.14
C ILE A 11 6.17 5.34 -22.82
N SER A 12 7.25 5.80 -22.18
CA SER A 12 7.79 5.23 -20.93
C SER A 12 7.26 5.89 -19.64
N SER A 13 6.71 7.11 -19.70
CA SER A 13 5.96 7.75 -18.60
C SER A 13 5.36 9.11 -19.05
N GLY A 14 4.29 9.56 -18.38
CA GLY A 14 3.70 10.91 -18.55
C GLY A 14 2.78 11.12 -19.76
N VAL A 15 2.18 12.32 -19.85
CA VAL A 15 1.41 12.78 -21.02
C VAL A 15 2.39 13.20 -22.11
N GLN A 16 2.39 12.50 -23.24
CA GLN A 16 3.08 12.96 -24.45
C GLN A 16 2.05 13.44 -25.47
N SER A 17 2.26 14.64 -26.00
CA SER A 17 1.48 15.17 -27.12
C SER A 17 2.31 15.04 -28.39
N GLY A 18 1.68 14.54 -29.46
CA GLY A 18 2.30 14.40 -30.77
C GLY A 18 1.36 14.91 -31.87
N THR A 19 1.93 15.28 -33.00
CA THR A 19 1.15 15.71 -34.17
C THR A 19 1.04 14.55 -35.14
N LEU A 20 -0.18 14.08 -35.41
CA LEU A 20 -0.46 13.14 -36.49
C LEU A 20 -0.95 13.93 -37.71
N SER A 21 -0.16 13.94 -38.77
CA SER A 21 -0.54 14.55 -40.05
C SER A 21 -1.18 13.49 -40.95
N LEU A 22 -2.47 13.62 -41.24
CA LEU A 22 -3.16 12.82 -42.25
C LEU A 22 -3.18 13.60 -43.57
N THR A 23 -2.52 13.09 -44.60
CA THR A 23 -2.60 13.67 -45.96
C THR A 23 -3.76 13.00 -46.70
N ALA A 24 -4.81 13.76 -46.99
CA ALA A 24 -5.83 13.30 -47.94
C ALA A 24 -5.23 13.22 -49.35
N GLY A 25 -5.67 12.24 -50.15
CA GLY A 25 -5.19 12.05 -51.53
C GLY A 25 -5.28 13.32 -52.39
N ALA A 26 -4.43 13.40 -53.42
CA ALA A 26 -4.13 14.58 -54.21
C ALA A 26 -5.35 15.50 -54.49
N GLY A 27 -5.22 16.80 -54.14
CA GLY A 27 -6.20 17.84 -54.44
C GLY A 27 -7.15 18.25 -53.31
N LYS A 28 -6.96 17.75 -52.08
CA LYS A 28 -7.75 18.15 -50.89
C LYS A 28 -6.87 18.89 -49.87
N ALA A 29 -7.40 19.91 -49.21
CA ALA A 29 -6.67 20.71 -48.21
C ALA A 29 -6.18 19.84 -47.04
N THR A 30 -4.92 20.02 -46.64
CA THR A 30 -4.35 19.39 -45.44
C THR A 30 -5.09 19.87 -44.21
N THR A 31 -5.69 18.96 -43.44
CA THR A 31 -6.25 19.26 -42.12
C THR A 31 -5.36 18.64 -41.05
N THR A 32 -4.81 19.49 -40.18
CA THR A 32 -4.01 19.06 -39.04
C THR A 32 -4.93 18.73 -37.88
N TYR A 33 -4.86 17.50 -37.36
CA TYR A 33 -5.58 17.10 -36.15
C TYR A 33 -4.62 17.08 -34.96
N ARG A 34 -5.05 17.62 -33.82
CA ARG A 34 -4.39 17.38 -32.53
C ARG A 34 -4.97 16.11 -31.95
N VAL A 35 -4.16 15.07 -31.80
CA VAL A 35 -4.55 13.82 -31.14
C VAL A 35 -3.96 13.83 -29.73
N GLY A 36 -4.81 13.83 -28.72
CA GLY A 36 -4.41 13.53 -27.35
C GLY A 36 -4.46 12.01 -27.15
N VAL A 37 -3.32 11.39 -26.89
CA VAL A 37 -3.26 9.99 -26.44
C VAL A 37 -3.13 10.02 -24.93
N TYR A 38 -4.19 9.61 -24.23
CA TYR A 38 -4.16 9.44 -22.78
C TYR A 38 -3.89 7.97 -22.48
N ARG A 39 -2.86 7.67 -21.68
CA ARG A 39 -2.85 6.37 -21.02
C ARG A 39 -4.02 6.37 -20.05
N ASN A 40 -4.97 5.46 -20.26
CA ASN A 40 -5.88 5.05 -19.21
C ASN A 40 -5.08 4.14 -18.27
N SER A 41 -4.10 4.70 -17.54
CA SER A 41 -3.32 3.92 -16.59
C SER A 41 -4.20 3.68 -15.38
N SER A 42 -4.87 2.54 -15.36
CA SER A 42 -5.34 1.97 -14.10
C SER A 42 -4.11 1.85 -13.21
N LEU A 43 -4.17 2.42 -12.01
CA LEU A 43 -3.17 2.19 -11.00
C LEU A 43 -3.06 0.68 -10.75
N VAL A 44 -1.84 0.16 -10.62
CA VAL A 44 -1.60 -1.26 -10.34
C VAL A 44 -0.58 -1.43 -9.21
N SER A 45 -0.64 -2.57 -8.53
CA SER A 45 0.28 -2.87 -7.45
C SER A 45 1.74 -2.88 -7.93
N GLY A 46 2.65 -2.39 -7.08
CA GLY A 46 4.08 -2.22 -7.36
C GLY A 46 4.45 -0.86 -7.97
N GLU A 47 3.49 -0.08 -8.48
CA GLU A 47 3.78 1.26 -8.99
C GLU A 47 4.13 2.24 -7.87
N THR A 48 5.12 3.10 -8.09
CA THR A 48 5.40 4.23 -7.19
C THR A 48 4.27 5.23 -7.26
N TYR A 49 3.61 5.49 -6.14
CA TYR A 49 2.48 6.40 -6.06
C TYR A 49 2.43 7.05 -4.67
N GLN A 50 2.24 8.38 -4.66
CA GLN A 50 2.07 9.18 -3.44
C GLN A 50 3.01 8.79 -2.28
N GLY A 51 4.32 8.78 -2.57
CA GLY A 51 5.35 8.55 -1.55
C GLY A 51 5.65 7.10 -1.19
N GLY A 52 4.96 6.11 -1.79
CA GLY A 52 5.21 4.70 -1.56
C GLY A 52 4.97 3.85 -2.80
N PHE A 53 4.72 2.56 -2.59
CA PHE A 53 4.28 1.63 -3.63
C PHE A 53 2.81 1.29 -3.43
N ILE A 54 2.02 1.30 -4.50
CA ILE A 54 0.65 0.79 -4.46
C ILE A 54 0.72 -0.68 -4.09
N ALA A 55 0.14 -1.05 -2.96
CA ALA A 55 0.11 -2.43 -2.50
C ALA A 55 -1.17 -3.14 -2.92
N TYR A 56 -2.28 -2.39 -2.93
CA TYR A 56 -3.59 -2.92 -3.28
C TYR A 56 -4.49 -1.80 -3.81
N VAL A 57 -5.25 -2.08 -4.87
CA VAL A 57 -6.30 -1.20 -5.39
C VAL A 57 -7.65 -1.79 -4.98
N LEU A 58 -8.51 -0.97 -4.35
CA LEU A 58 -9.81 -1.43 -3.86
C LEU A 58 -10.67 -1.98 -4.99
N GLN A 59 -11.35 -3.09 -4.69
CA GLN A 59 -12.29 -3.76 -5.58
C GLN A 59 -13.72 -3.57 -5.09
N SER A 60 -14.69 -3.82 -5.98
CA SER A 60 -16.10 -3.79 -5.61
C SER A 60 -16.35 -4.76 -4.44
N GLY A 61 -16.94 -4.23 -3.36
CA GLY A 61 -17.19 -4.98 -2.12
C GLY A 61 -16.19 -4.69 -1.00
N ASP A 62 -15.03 -4.09 -1.29
CA ASP A 62 -14.12 -3.64 -0.23
C ASP A 62 -14.68 -2.40 0.49
N PRO A 63 -14.50 -2.30 1.83
CA PRO A 63 -14.75 -1.06 2.56
C PRO A 63 -13.99 0.13 1.93
N GLY A 64 -14.71 1.22 1.65
CA GLY A 64 -14.14 2.41 1.01
C GLY A 64 -14.14 2.39 -0.53
N TYR A 65 -14.58 1.31 -1.17
CA TYR A 65 -14.73 1.29 -2.62
C TYR A 65 -15.86 2.23 -3.08
N VAL A 66 -15.57 3.08 -4.07
CA VAL A 66 -16.55 3.95 -4.72
C VAL A 66 -16.44 3.80 -6.24
N ALA A 67 -17.56 3.46 -6.89
CA ALA A 67 -17.59 3.25 -8.33
C ALA A 67 -17.14 4.52 -9.09
N GLY A 68 -16.18 4.35 -9.99
CA GLY A 68 -15.59 5.45 -10.77
C GLY A 68 -14.46 6.21 -10.06
N GLN A 69 -14.12 5.85 -8.81
CA GLN A 69 -12.95 6.36 -8.09
C GLN A 69 -11.91 5.26 -7.93
N THR A 70 -10.64 5.65 -7.77
CA THR A 70 -9.55 4.72 -7.47
C THR A 70 -9.03 5.01 -6.09
N HIS A 71 -9.20 4.05 -5.20
CA HIS A 71 -8.71 4.06 -3.84
C HIS A 71 -7.85 2.82 -3.60
N GLY A 72 -7.06 2.83 -2.54
CA GLY A 72 -6.22 1.69 -2.23
C GLY A 72 -5.33 1.85 -1.03
N LEU A 73 -4.39 0.91 -0.91
CA LEU A 73 -3.33 0.88 0.08
C LEU A 73 -1.99 1.17 -0.60
N ILE A 74 -1.18 1.99 0.04
CA ILE A 74 0.22 2.26 -0.29
C ILE A 74 1.08 1.77 0.85
N ILE A 75 2.13 1.01 0.56
CA ILE A 75 3.16 0.67 1.55
C ILE A 75 4.36 1.60 1.43
N ALA A 76 5.06 1.79 2.55
CA ALA A 76 6.33 2.51 2.55
C ALA A 76 7.36 1.83 1.62
N PRO A 77 8.27 2.59 0.99
CA PRO A 77 9.29 2.02 0.08
C PRO A 77 10.27 1.03 0.72
N SER A 78 10.36 0.98 2.06
CA SER A 78 11.22 0.08 2.81
C SER A 78 10.58 -0.29 4.16
N ASP A 79 11.11 -1.34 4.80
CA ASP A 79 10.75 -1.68 6.18
C ASP A 79 11.21 -0.56 7.13
N GLN A 80 10.38 -0.18 8.10
CA GLN A 80 10.74 0.77 9.17
C GLN A 80 11.42 0.06 10.34
N ALA A 81 11.11 -1.22 10.54
CA ALA A 81 11.88 -2.14 11.39
C ALA A 81 12.10 -3.43 10.58
N ASP A 82 13.35 -3.85 10.41
CA ASP A 82 13.74 -4.98 9.57
C ASP A 82 13.79 -6.30 10.35
N GLY A 83 14.12 -7.41 9.68
CA GLY A 83 14.25 -8.73 10.30
C GLY A 83 15.44 -8.91 11.25
N ILE A 84 16.32 -7.90 11.38
CA ILE A 84 17.50 -7.95 12.28
C ILE A 84 17.17 -7.23 13.58
N THR A 85 16.64 -6.01 13.47
CA THR A 85 16.29 -5.15 14.60
C THR A 85 14.92 -5.50 15.15
N GLY A 86 13.94 -5.67 14.25
CA GLY A 86 12.53 -5.82 14.58
C GLY A 86 12.01 -4.72 15.50
N ILE A 87 10.75 -4.84 15.88
CA ILE A 87 10.17 -4.04 16.94
C ILE A 87 9.06 -4.83 17.63
N ILE A 88 8.85 -4.53 18.90
CA ILE A 88 7.77 -5.11 19.70
C ILE A 88 6.43 -4.46 19.36
N TRP A 89 5.35 -5.21 19.55
CA TRP A 89 3.99 -4.68 19.48
C TRP A 89 3.60 -3.96 20.78
N HIS A 90 4.01 -4.50 21.93
CA HIS A 90 3.87 -3.90 23.25
C HIS A 90 4.84 -4.53 24.26
N SER A 91 5.26 -3.79 25.28
CA SER A 91 6.30 -4.22 26.23
C SER A 91 5.84 -5.17 27.35
N SER A 92 4.53 -5.33 27.57
CA SER A 92 3.97 -6.20 28.61
C SER A 92 3.17 -7.36 28.04
N MET A 93 3.32 -8.54 28.66
CA MET A 93 2.47 -9.72 28.41
C MET A 93 1.30 -9.83 29.39
N TYR A 94 1.26 -8.97 30.40
CA TYR A 94 0.28 -9.00 31.50
C TYR A 94 -0.73 -7.87 31.45
N ASP A 95 -0.50 -6.90 30.57
CA ASP A 95 -1.42 -5.79 30.38
C ASP A 95 -2.70 -6.29 29.73
N PRO A 96 -3.86 -5.70 30.08
CA PRO A 96 -5.10 -6.05 29.40
C PRO A 96 -4.99 -5.73 27.92
N ALA A 97 -5.84 -6.37 27.13
CA ALA A 97 -6.04 -6.02 25.74
C ALA A 97 -6.27 -4.51 25.61
N VAL A 98 -5.68 -3.87 24.60
CA VAL A 98 -5.93 -2.46 24.23
C VAL A 98 -7.43 -2.23 24.17
N GLY A 99 -8.14 -3.19 23.58
CA GLY A 99 -9.58 -3.10 23.35
C GLY A 99 -9.87 -2.10 22.24
N GLY A 100 -10.67 -2.49 21.26
CA GLY A 100 -11.05 -1.59 20.15
C GLY A 100 -10.13 -1.62 18.93
N THR A 101 -9.18 -2.57 18.86
CA THR A 101 -8.63 -2.96 17.55
C THR A 101 -9.57 -3.96 16.85
N SER A 102 -9.46 -4.05 15.52
CA SER A 102 -10.20 -5.01 14.70
C SER A 102 -9.27 -5.68 13.70
N GLN A 103 -9.61 -6.90 13.29
CA GLN A 103 -8.89 -7.62 12.23
C GLN A 103 -9.26 -7.09 10.84
N ASN A 104 -10.45 -6.50 10.71
CA ASN A 104 -11.10 -6.23 9.43
C ASN A 104 -10.31 -5.30 8.51
N PHE A 105 -10.56 -5.42 7.21
CA PHE A 105 -10.01 -4.52 6.20
C PHE A 105 -10.50 -3.07 6.42
N GLY A 106 -9.61 -2.09 6.25
CA GLY A 106 -9.91 -0.67 6.44
C GLY A 106 -9.78 -0.18 7.88
N THR A 107 -9.31 -1.02 8.81
CA THR A 107 -9.23 -0.68 10.24
C THR A 107 -7.82 -0.33 10.72
N GLY A 108 -6.78 -0.47 9.87
CA GLY A 108 -5.39 -0.33 10.32
C GLY A 108 -5.07 1.03 10.92
N ASN A 109 -5.59 2.11 10.34
CA ASN A 109 -5.42 3.46 10.90
C ASN A 109 -6.10 3.62 12.26
N ALA A 110 -7.36 3.18 12.40
CA ALA A 110 -8.10 3.26 13.66
C ALA A 110 -7.44 2.43 14.76
N ASN A 111 -6.98 1.21 14.43
CA ASN A 111 -6.23 0.35 15.33
C ASN A 111 -4.92 1.02 15.78
N THR A 112 -4.15 1.57 14.82
CA THR A 112 -2.89 2.26 15.12
C THR A 112 -3.10 3.40 16.11
N ASN A 113 -4.13 4.22 15.89
CA ASN A 113 -4.48 5.31 16.81
C ASN A 113 -4.89 4.80 18.20
N ALA A 114 -5.63 3.68 18.28
CA ALA A 114 -6.01 3.07 19.55
C ALA A 114 -4.78 2.57 20.32
N ILE A 115 -3.84 1.89 19.65
CA ILE A 115 -2.59 1.40 20.24
C ILE A 115 -1.72 2.56 20.70
N VAL A 116 -1.58 3.63 19.90
CA VAL A 116 -0.82 4.83 20.29
C VAL A 116 -1.49 5.56 21.46
N THR A 117 -2.81 5.53 21.56
CA THR A 117 -3.52 6.09 22.71
C THR A 117 -3.23 5.28 23.98
N ALA A 118 -3.21 3.95 23.89
CA ALA A 118 -2.93 3.08 25.02
C ALA A 118 -1.46 3.07 25.43
N TYR A 119 -0.54 3.05 24.45
CA TYR A 119 0.88 2.76 24.64
C TYR A 119 1.81 3.78 23.96
N GLY A 120 1.37 5.02 23.75
CA GLY A 120 2.13 6.03 22.99
C GLY A 120 3.42 6.53 23.64
N SER A 121 3.70 6.12 24.89
CA SER A 121 4.93 6.47 25.62
C SER A 121 6.09 5.51 25.35
N GLU A 122 5.83 4.30 24.85
CA GLU A 122 6.84 3.31 24.50
C GLU A 122 7.17 3.33 23.01
N SER A 123 8.35 2.82 22.64
CA SER A 123 8.67 2.56 21.23
C SER A 123 8.08 1.21 20.84
N ASN A 124 7.00 1.24 20.05
CA ASN A 124 6.32 0.05 19.55
C ASN A 124 5.96 0.16 18.06
N ALA A 125 5.55 -0.96 17.47
CA ALA A 125 5.22 -1.10 16.05
C ALA A 125 4.22 -0.05 15.54
N ALA A 126 3.15 0.22 16.31
CA ALA A 126 2.12 1.18 15.91
C ALA A 126 2.64 2.62 15.97
N LYS A 127 3.35 2.97 17.04
CA LYS A 127 3.96 4.29 17.21
C LYS A 127 5.00 4.59 16.13
N LEU A 128 5.79 3.59 15.75
CA LEU A 128 6.77 3.70 14.67
C LEU A 128 6.12 4.16 13.35
N CYS A 129 4.95 3.63 13.02
CA CYS A 129 4.21 4.05 11.83
C CYS A 129 3.46 5.37 12.02
N TYR A 130 2.87 5.59 13.20
CA TYR A 130 2.14 6.81 13.51
C TYR A 130 3.01 8.07 13.48
N ASP A 131 4.24 7.98 14.01
CA ASP A 131 5.19 9.11 14.02
C ASP A 131 5.93 9.28 12.67
N LEU A 132 5.72 8.37 11.71
CA LEU A 132 6.46 8.36 10.45
C LEU A 132 6.09 9.56 9.58
N SER A 133 7.09 10.37 9.25
CA SER A 133 7.03 11.36 8.17
C SER A 133 7.95 10.92 7.05
N LEU A 134 7.36 10.50 5.93
CA LEU A 134 8.10 9.93 4.80
C LEU A 134 7.54 10.45 3.49
N ASN A 135 8.44 10.95 2.61
CA ASN A 135 8.09 11.47 1.29
C ASN A 135 6.97 12.54 1.31
N SER A 136 6.98 13.40 2.34
CA SER A 136 5.97 14.44 2.60
C SER A 136 4.59 13.96 3.09
N TYR A 137 4.45 12.67 3.39
CA TYR A 137 3.24 12.08 3.98
C TYR A 137 3.44 11.76 5.45
N THR A 138 2.42 12.02 6.27
CA THR A 138 2.41 11.85 7.74
C THR A 138 1.20 11.04 8.20
N ASP A 139 0.49 10.41 7.29
CA ASP A 139 -0.74 9.63 7.51
C ASP A 139 -0.46 8.11 7.46
N TRP A 140 0.78 7.73 7.76
CA TRP A 140 1.21 6.33 7.83
C TRP A 140 0.66 5.65 9.09
N TYR A 141 0.36 4.37 8.97
CA TYR A 141 -0.18 3.54 10.03
C TYR A 141 0.29 2.08 9.90
N LEU A 142 0.15 1.31 10.97
CA LEU A 142 0.41 -0.12 10.96
C LEU A 142 -0.84 -0.83 10.41
N PRO A 143 -0.74 -1.61 9.31
CA PRO A 143 -1.91 -2.19 8.66
C PRO A 143 -2.64 -3.20 9.56
N SER A 144 -3.95 -3.33 9.41
CA SER A 144 -4.71 -4.40 10.08
C SER A 144 -4.35 -5.76 9.51
N LYS A 145 -4.74 -6.84 10.21
CA LYS A 145 -4.53 -8.22 9.77
C LYS A 145 -5.04 -8.46 8.34
N GLU A 146 -6.27 -8.06 8.03
CA GLU A 146 -6.84 -8.28 6.69
C GLU A 146 -6.28 -7.31 5.63
N GLU A 147 -5.86 -6.10 6.00
CA GLU A 147 -5.10 -5.22 5.09
C GLU A 147 -3.76 -5.85 4.72
N LEU A 148 -3.02 -6.35 5.71
CA LEU A 148 -1.73 -6.99 5.52
C LEU A 148 -1.84 -8.28 4.70
N ASN A 149 -2.95 -9.02 4.84
CA ASN A 149 -3.26 -10.16 3.99
C ASN A 149 -3.49 -9.76 2.52
N LYS A 150 -4.23 -8.67 2.24
CA LYS A 150 -4.38 -8.14 0.87
C LYS A 150 -3.06 -7.67 0.27
N ILE A 151 -2.20 -7.09 1.08
CA ILE A 151 -0.83 -6.71 0.69
C ILE A 151 -0.01 -7.96 0.35
N TYR A 152 -0.07 -9.01 1.17
CA TYR A 152 0.61 -10.28 0.93
C TYR A 152 0.25 -10.89 -0.43
N LEU A 153 -1.03 -10.85 -0.81
CA LEU A 153 -1.48 -11.37 -2.11
C LEU A 153 -0.84 -10.67 -3.32
N ASN A 154 -0.24 -9.49 -3.11
CA ASN A 154 0.49 -8.72 -4.12
C ASN A 154 1.99 -8.61 -3.82
N LYS A 155 2.52 -9.37 -2.85
CA LYS A 155 3.89 -9.20 -2.32
C LYS A 155 5.00 -9.31 -3.36
N ASP A 156 4.77 -10.07 -4.44
CA ASP A 156 5.80 -10.40 -5.43
C ASP A 156 6.27 -9.16 -6.22
N VAL A 157 5.46 -8.10 -6.25
CA VAL A 157 5.83 -6.80 -6.85
C VAL A 157 6.19 -5.73 -5.82
N LEU A 158 6.23 -6.09 -4.53
CA LEU A 158 6.35 -5.14 -3.40
C LEU A 158 7.67 -5.30 -2.61
N ASN A 159 8.53 -6.23 -3.01
CA ASN A 159 9.87 -6.44 -2.45
C ASN A 159 9.86 -6.50 -0.91
N PHE A 160 9.09 -7.44 -0.36
CA PHE A 160 9.09 -7.75 1.06
C PHE A 160 10.29 -8.62 1.43
N SER A 161 10.81 -8.39 2.63
CA SER A 161 11.83 -9.25 3.24
C SER A 161 11.17 -10.55 3.74
N SER A 162 11.98 -11.59 3.98
CA SER A 162 11.51 -12.78 4.67
C SER A 162 11.18 -12.47 6.12
N GLY A 163 10.12 -13.07 6.67
CA GLY A 163 9.77 -12.93 8.09
C GLY A 163 8.32 -12.51 8.34
N GLY A 164 7.97 -12.47 9.63
CA GLY A 164 6.65 -12.06 10.12
C GLY A 164 6.55 -10.55 10.26
N TYR A 165 5.52 -9.98 9.63
CA TYR A 165 5.22 -8.55 9.68
C TYR A 165 4.07 -8.29 10.64
N TRP A 166 4.29 -7.45 11.65
CA TRP A 166 3.25 -7.08 12.60
C TRP A 166 2.06 -6.43 11.89
N SER A 167 0.86 -6.77 12.35
CA SER A 167 -0.36 -6.01 12.07
C SER A 167 -0.75 -5.17 13.29
N SER A 168 -1.63 -4.20 13.11
CA SER A 168 -2.26 -3.44 14.19
C SER A 168 -3.43 -4.18 14.85
N SER A 169 -3.68 -5.44 14.48
CA SER A 169 -4.77 -6.23 15.03
C SER A 169 -4.30 -7.04 16.23
N GLU A 170 -4.92 -6.78 17.37
CA GLU A 170 -4.73 -7.55 18.60
C GLU A 170 -5.38 -8.94 18.46
N HIS A 171 -4.78 -9.94 19.11
CA HIS A 171 -5.35 -11.29 19.19
C HIS A 171 -6.33 -11.38 20.38
N GLU A 172 -7.23 -12.36 20.33
CA GLU A 172 -8.22 -12.62 21.37
C GLU A 172 -7.57 -12.91 22.74
N VAL A 173 -6.34 -13.45 22.71
CA VAL A 173 -5.46 -13.56 23.87
C VAL A 173 -4.69 -12.25 24.02
N ALA A 174 -4.89 -11.57 25.16
CA ALA A 174 -4.37 -10.22 25.41
C ALA A 174 -2.83 -10.09 25.34
N SER A 175 -2.07 -11.17 25.53
CA SER A 175 -0.60 -11.16 25.40
C SER A 175 -0.11 -11.17 23.95
N ASP A 176 -1.01 -11.36 22.98
CA ASP A 176 -0.66 -11.69 21.60
C ASP A 176 -1.20 -10.65 20.61
N ALA A 177 -0.52 -10.54 19.47
CA ALA A 177 -0.98 -9.77 18.32
C ALA A 177 -0.82 -10.59 17.05
N TYR A 178 -1.55 -10.21 16.00
CA TYR A 178 -1.46 -10.88 14.71
C TYR A 178 -0.31 -10.34 13.86
N PHE A 179 0.31 -11.23 13.10
CA PHE A 179 1.30 -10.89 12.08
C PHE A 179 1.11 -11.78 10.83
N ARG A 180 1.75 -11.40 9.73
CA ARG A 180 1.73 -12.14 8.47
C ARG A 180 3.14 -12.50 8.02
N TYR A 181 3.40 -13.77 7.73
CA TYR A 181 4.64 -14.15 7.06
C TYR A 181 4.62 -13.68 5.60
N MET A 182 5.68 -13.01 5.16
CA MET A 182 5.82 -12.55 3.77
C MET A 182 6.61 -13.53 2.89
N ASP A 183 7.22 -14.55 3.48
CA ASP A 183 7.94 -15.61 2.79
C ASP A 183 7.08 -16.84 2.45
N HIS A 184 5.94 -17.02 3.12
CA HIS A 184 4.99 -18.11 2.85
C HIS A 184 3.55 -17.77 3.29
N ASP A 185 2.57 -18.57 2.87
CA ASP A 185 1.14 -18.30 3.10
C ASP A 185 0.69 -18.71 4.51
N GLU A 186 1.02 -17.88 5.50
CA GLU A 186 0.58 -18.10 6.87
C GLU A 186 0.29 -16.78 7.59
N GLN A 187 -0.93 -16.66 8.13
CA GLN A 187 -1.28 -15.65 9.15
C GLN A 187 -1.17 -16.31 10.51
N ALA A 188 -0.45 -15.67 11.43
CA ALA A 188 -0.18 -16.21 12.75
C ALA A 188 -0.31 -15.12 13.82
N ASN A 189 -0.18 -15.52 15.07
CA ASN A 189 -0.07 -14.63 16.22
C ASN A 189 1.20 -14.94 17.01
N GLY A 190 1.67 -13.96 17.76
CA GLY A 190 2.82 -14.12 18.64
C GLY A 190 2.75 -13.16 19.80
N TYR A 191 3.60 -13.39 20.81
CA TYR A 191 3.67 -12.50 21.97
C TYR A 191 3.98 -11.08 21.52
N LYS A 192 3.24 -10.12 22.07
CA LYS A 192 3.44 -8.69 21.79
C LYS A 192 4.85 -8.20 22.13
N THR A 193 5.53 -8.89 23.05
CA THR A 193 6.91 -8.63 23.46
C THR A 193 7.96 -9.20 22.49
N SER A 194 7.55 -9.97 21.48
CA SER A 194 8.45 -10.49 20.45
C SER A 194 8.78 -9.42 19.43
N TYR A 195 9.97 -9.49 18.85
CA TYR A 195 10.41 -8.62 17.77
C TYR A 195 9.92 -9.17 16.44
N ALA A 196 9.25 -8.33 15.64
CA ALA A 196 8.88 -8.66 14.28
C ALA A 196 9.07 -7.45 13.35
N VAL A 197 8.92 -7.69 12.04
CA VAL A 197 9.16 -6.69 10.99
C VAL A 197 7.98 -5.72 10.91
N VAL A 198 8.23 -4.47 10.54
CA VAL A 198 7.18 -3.47 10.32
C VAL A 198 7.41 -2.75 8.99
N ARG A 199 6.37 -2.71 8.17
CA ARG A 199 6.29 -1.82 7.00
C ARG A 199 4.98 -1.05 7.05
N CYS A 200 5.10 0.26 7.16
CA CYS A 200 3.95 1.14 7.36
C CYS A 200 3.15 1.28 6.08
N THR A 201 1.84 1.49 6.25
CA THR A 201 0.84 1.58 5.19
C THR A 201 0.11 2.92 5.29
N ARG A 202 -0.35 3.46 4.16
CA ARG A 202 -1.30 4.58 4.11
C ARG A 202 -2.40 4.29 3.09
N SER A 203 -3.52 4.98 3.18
CA SER A 203 -4.62 4.84 2.22
C SER A 203 -4.69 6.04 1.28
N PHE A 204 -5.26 5.85 0.08
CA PHE A 204 -5.53 6.92 -0.88
C PHE A 204 -6.90 6.72 -1.55
#